data_AF-A0A3B0USU8-F1
#
_entry.id   AF-A0A3B0USU8-F1
#
_cell.length_a   1.000
_cell.length_b   1.000
_cell.length_c   1.000
_cell.angle_alpha   90.00
_cell.angle_beta   90.00
_cell.angle_gamma   90.00
#
_symmetry.space_group_name_H-M   'P 1'
#
loop_
_entity.id
_entity.type
_entity.pdbx_description
1 polymer ?
#
loop_
_entity_poly.entity_id
_entity_poly.type
_entity_poly.pdbx_seq_one_letter_code
_entity_poly.pdbx_strand_id
1 'polypeptide(L)'
;MLHIYDHYRKQRETGLKPGMGFRLSLGILIIFMAMLTGFLLKGDADSLQARQILGSLTVGIPFFGKFLSATLLGKEGSFQLIYVHHIATFTIFLAVIIVEHSRKFWPKAGDFVITFLLLVLVSWLFSAPLHDNLNPTVKGPWYFVGFQEMLHWLSHPEWILLWILLLLVLVYFANSGKKPLTFFSKRTLLIFTVLYLLLTVIGLFFRGEHWQWMVPWQKDYRYSVMHNFKTERVVFQPDFSSAQVVKAPLIQSKKESCVVCHSEVHGFTDAHNPGVIGCFSCHGGNPFATNKNQAHKDMMLIPGNLSNAAQSCGTTGCHPNITRRINTSLMTTLSGMISVDRFVFDEQDNPNLLTDVHHLGHSAADEHLKNLCVRCHLGNPKTKPGPVTEESRGGGCLACHLNYSKSAAKAIATYHPGQNDTALLHFHPSISLHVSNNHCFGCHSRSGRISTNYEGWHETTLMANQMPKGVGFRLVENTRVFKKEPDDVHHALGLDCIDCHNSYELMGDGKRYQHEEDQEDVQCKDCHFTGKPLVTTGRELDAEPAIIAALRFGKITGHHYLTTHKRHHAL
;
A
#
# COMPACT_ATOMS: atom_id res chain seq x y z
N MET A 1 0.97 28.24 -17.72
CA MET A 1 1.11 27.48 -18.99
C MET A 1 0.25 28.04 -20.12
N LEU A 2 -1.07 28.18 -19.96
CA LEU A 2 -1.95 28.71 -21.02
C LEU A 2 -1.55 30.11 -21.51
N HIS A 3 -1.23 31.03 -20.60
CA HIS A 3 -0.75 32.37 -20.96
C HIS A 3 0.56 32.33 -21.77
N ILE A 4 1.50 31.47 -21.38
CA ILE A 4 2.78 31.25 -22.08
C ILE A 4 2.53 30.70 -23.49
N TYR A 5 1.66 29.70 -23.60
CA TYR A 5 1.29 29.10 -24.88
C TYR A 5 0.62 30.12 -25.82
N ASP A 6 -0.39 30.84 -25.34
CA ASP A 6 -1.10 31.85 -26.15
C ASP A 6 -0.16 32.96 -26.63
N HIS A 7 0.74 33.42 -25.74
CA HIS A 7 1.71 34.46 -26.03
C HIS A 7 2.76 34.04 -27.05
N TYR A 8 3.33 32.83 -26.91
CA TYR A 8 4.39 32.36 -27.81
C TYR A 8 3.87 31.73 -29.10
N ARG A 9 2.58 31.36 -29.17
CA ARG A 9 1.91 30.98 -30.42
C ARG A 9 1.66 32.17 -31.33
N LYS A 10 1.38 33.36 -30.77
CA LYS A 10 1.11 34.58 -31.55
C LYS A 10 2.40 35.17 -32.11
N GLN A 11 2.40 35.52 -33.40
CA GLN A 11 3.54 36.17 -34.07
C GLN A 11 3.76 37.65 -33.66
N ARG A 12 3.00 38.19 -32.72
CA ARG A 12 3.11 39.60 -32.33
C ARG A 12 4.46 39.89 -31.66
N GLU A 13 5.07 41.01 -32.06
CA GLU A 13 6.26 41.58 -31.42
C GLU A 13 5.87 42.14 -30.04
N THR A 14 6.62 41.75 -29.02
CA THR A 14 6.36 42.12 -27.62
C THR A 14 7.34 43.18 -27.12
N GLY A 15 8.53 43.26 -27.73
CA GLY A 15 9.46 44.40 -27.64
C GLY A 15 9.70 44.91 -26.22
N LEU A 16 9.79 44.05 -25.21
CA LEU A 16 9.97 44.50 -23.83
C LEU A 16 11.38 45.04 -23.64
N LYS A 17 11.51 46.15 -22.91
CA LYS A 17 12.82 46.69 -22.49
C LYS A 17 13.62 45.59 -21.78
N PRO A 18 14.94 45.48 -21.99
CA PRO A 18 15.77 44.41 -21.41
C PRO A 18 15.58 44.21 -19.90
N GLY A 19 15.52 45.30 -19.11
CA GLY A 19 15.29 45.21 -17.67
C GLY A 19 13.93 44.63 -17.26
N MET A 20 12.89 44.84 -18.07
CA MET A 20 11.56 44.25 -17.85
C MET A 20 11.54 42.77 -18.28
N GLY A 21 12.22 42.42 -19.38
CA GLY A 21 12.39 41.03 -19.79
C GLY A 21 13.17 40.19 -18.76
N PHE A 22 14.21 40.75 -18.16
CA PHE A 22 14.99 40.08 -17.11
C PHE A 22 14.13 39.81 -15.86
N ARG A 23 13.40 40.82 -15.38
CA ARG A 23 12.49 40.66 -14.24
C ARG A 23 11.36 39.68 -14.51
N LEU A 24 10.81 39.66 -15.72
CA LEU A 24 9.80 38.69 -16.12
C LEU A 24 10.36 37.26 -16.14
N SER A 25 11.58 37.08 -16.64
CA SER A 25 12.29 35.80 -16.60
C SER A 25 12.47 35.33 -15.14
N LEU A 26 13.07 36.16 -14.28
CA LEU A 26 13.23 35.86 -12.86
C LEU A 26 11.88 35.59 -12.17
N GLY A 27 10.82 36.28 -12.59
CA GLY A 27 9.45 36.07 -12.09
C GLY A 27 8.96 34.63 -12.24
N ILE A 28 9.38 33.90 -13.28
CA ILE A 28 9.03 32.48 -13.42
C ILE A 28 9.62 31.65 -12.27
N LEU A 29 10.88 31.91 -11.89
CA LEU A 29 11.50 31.25 -10.75
C LEU A 29 10.79 31.60 -9.44
N ILE A 30 10.40 32.87 -9.26
CA ILE A 30 9.64 33.31 -8.08
C ILE A 30 8.26 32.64 -8.01
N ILE A 31 7.55 32.51 -9.14
CA ILE A 31 6.28 31.77 -9.21
C ILE A 31 6.48 30.31 -8.81
N PHE A 32 7.51 29.66 -9.35
CA PHE A 32 7.86 28.28 -9.01
C PHE A 32 8.08 28.13 -7.50
N MET A 33 8.86 29.03 -6.89
CA MET A 33 9.14 29.01 -5.46
C MET A 33 7.90 29.33 -4.60
N ALA A 34 7.05 30.27 -5.02
CA ALA A 34 5.80 30.58 -4.32
C ALA A 34 4.86 29.37 -4.29
N MET A 35 4.70 28.69 -5.43
CA MET A 35 3.86 27.50 -5.55
C MET A 35 4.43 26.32 -4.74
N LEU A 36 5.75 26.09 -4.83
CA LEU A 36 6.41 25.01 -4.10
C LEU A 36 6.35 25.23 -2.59
N THR A 37 6.68 26.42 -2.10
CA THR A 37 6.59 26.71 -0.65
C THR A 37 5.17 26.57 -0.11
N GLY A 38 4.15 26.95 -0.89
CA GLY A 38 2.75 26.70 -0.52
C GLY A 38 2.40 25.22 -0.42
N PHE A 39 2.94 24.39 -1.32
CA PHE A 39 2.82 22.94 -1.25
C PHE A 39 3.52 22.37 -0.02
N LEU A 40 4.77 22.78 0.25
CA LEU A 40 5.55 22.31 1.40
C LEU A 40 4.86 22.57 2.75
N LEU A 41 4.07 23.64 2.85
CA LEU A 41 3.34 24.01 4.07
C LEU A 41 2.19 23.07 4.43
N LYS A 42 1.76 22.16 3.53
CA LYS A 42 0.80 21.12 3.90
C LYS A 42 1.36 20.19 4.98
N GLY A 43 2.67 19.95 4.98
CA GLY A 43 3.35 19.11 5.98
C GLY A 43 2.97 17.64 5.94
N ASP A 44 2.35 17.16 4.86
CA ASP A 44 2.04 15.75 4.62
C ASP A 44 3.25 15.00 4.02
N ALA A 45 3.09 13.69 3.77
CA ALA A 45 4.18 12.85 3.29
C ALA A 45 4.79 13.36 1.97
N ASP A 46 3.95 13.78 1.02
CA ASP A 46 4.38 14.30 -0.28
C ASP A 46 5.19 15.59 -0.10
N SER A 47 4.75 16.46 0.80
CA SER A 47 5.42 17.72 1.12
C SER A 47 6.78 17.51 1.76
N LEU A 48 6.90 16.51 2.66
CA LEU A 48 8.17 16.18 3.29
C LEU A 48 9.18 15.63 2.29
N GLN A 49 8.74 14.75 1.37
CA GLN A 49 9.62 14.26 0.30
C GLN A 49 10.03 15.41 -0.64
N ALA A 50 9.10 16.28 -1.04
CA ALA A 50 9.41 17.44 -1.86
C ALA A 50 10.40 18.40 -1.18
N ARG A 51 10.30 18.58 0.15
CA ARG A 51 11.27 19.35 0.95
C ARG A 51 12.65 18.72 0.90
N GLN A 52 12.75 17.41 1.04
CA GLN A 52 14.02 16.68 0.96
C GLN A 52 14.67 16.83 -0.42
N ILE A 53 13.88 16.67 -1.50
CA ILE A 53 14.37 16.86 -2.88
C ILE A 53 14.90 18.28 -3.08
N LEU A 54 14.15 19.30 -2.66
CA LEU A 54 14.59 20.70 -2.75
C LEU A 54 15.84 20.97 -1.91
N GLY A 55 15.92 20.38 -0.72
CA GLY A 55 17.11 20.43 0.15
C GLY A 55 18.35 19.88 -0.55
N SER A 56 18.25 18.67 -1.11
CA SER A 56 19.34 18.03 -1.84
C SER A 56 19.77 18.84 -3.07
N LEU A 57 18.82 19.34 -3.87
CA LEU A 57 19.11 20.16 -5.04
C LEU A 57 19.81 21.48 -4.68
N THR A 58 19.38 22.14 -3.59
CA THR A 58 19.98 23.41 -3.15
C THR A 58 21.37 23.21 -2.57
N VAL A 59 21.58 22.17 -1.76
CA VAL A 59 22.88 21.83 -1.18
C VAL A 59 23.89 21.41 -2.26
N GLY A 60 23.43 20.78 -3.34
CA GLY A 60 24.25 20.40 -4.49
C GLY A 60 24.89 21.58 -5.25
N ILE A 61 24.45 22.81 -5.00
CA ILE A 61 25.04 24.00 -5.65
C ILE A 61 26.41 24.31 -5.04
N PRO A 62 27.48 24.39 -5.86
CA PRO A 62 28.83 24.68 -5.38
C PRO A 62 28.92 26.02 -4.62
N PHE A 63 29.85 26.09 -3.66
CA PHE A 63 30.22 27.26 -2.85
C PHE A 63 29.16 27.79 -1.86
N PHE A 64 27.91 27.98 -2.28
CA PHE A 64 26.88 28.64 -1.46
C PHE A 64 25.61 27.80 -1.25
N GLY A 65 25.54 26.56 -1.74
CA GLY A 65 24.35 25.71 -1.65
C GLY A 65 23.85 25.47 -0.22
N LYS A 66 24.76 25.22 0.73
CA LYS A 66 24.40 25.06 2.16
C LYS A 66 23.77 26.32 2.76
N PHE A 67 24.35 27.48 2.46
CA PHE A 67 23.82 28.77 2.92
C PHE A 67 22.45 29.04 2.29
N LEU A 68 22.31 28.77 0.99
CA LEU A 68 21.05 28.93 0.27
C LEU A 68 19.95 28.00 0.79
N SER A 69 20.28 26.74 1.08
CA SER A 69 19.35 25.78 1.67
C SER A 69 18.89 26.24 3.06
N ALA A 70 19.82 26.70 3.90
CA ALA A 70 19.51 27.22 5.23
C ALA A 70 18.62 28.47 5.20
N THR A 71 18.84 29.37 4.24
CA THR A 71 18.02 30.57 4.10
C THR A 71 16.66 30.30 3.46
N LEU A 72 16.52 29.30 2.58
CA LEU A 72 15.25 28.98 1.92
C LEU A 72 14.36 28.03 2.73
N LEU A 73 14.94 27.00 3.35
CA LEU A 73 14.21 25.92 4.02
C LEU A 73 14.26 26.03 5.55
N GLY A 74 15.25 26.73 6.10
CA GLY A 74 15.45 26.85 7.53
C GLY A 74 15.87 25.55 8.19
N LYS A 75 15.73 25.50 9.52
CA LYS A 75 16.03 24.29 10.31
C LYS A 75 15.07 23.15 9.94
N GLU A 76 15.60 21.94 9.86
CA GLU A 76 14.81 20.72 9.67
C GLU A 76 13.70 20.62 10.72
N GLY A 77 12.51 20.19 10.27
CA GLY A 77 11.29 20.14 11.10
C GLY A 77 10.59 21.48 11.34
N SER A 78 11.23 22.63 11.09
CA SER A 78 10.58 23.94 11.17
C SER A 78 10.02 24.37 9.81
N PHE A 79 8.76 24.83 9.80
CA PHE A 79 8.09 25.39 8.61
C PHE A 79 7.98 26.91 8.65
N GLN A 80 8.44 27.58 9.71
CA GLN A 80 8.27 29.02 9.90
C GLN A 80 8.94 29.85 8.79
N LEU A 81 10.17 29.49 8.40
CA LEU A 81 10.87 30.23 7.35
C LEU A 81 10.22 30.03 5.98
N ILE A 82 9.80 28.80 5.67
CA ILE A 82 9.03 28.47 4.47
C ILE A 82 7.72 29.27 4.43
N TYR A 83 7.04 29.38 5.59
CA TYR A 83 5.83 30.17 5.73
C TYR A 83 6.06 31.64 5.41
N VAL A 84 7.08 32.26 6.02
CA VAL A 84 7.46 33.66 5.76
C VAL A 84 7.78 33.89 4.28
N HIS A 85 8.52 32.98 3.66
CA HIS A 85 8.83 33.07 2.24
C HIS A 85 7.58 32.99 1.36
N HIS A 86 6.65 32.10 1.68
CA HIS A 86 5.40 31.96 0.96
C HIS A 86 4.52 33.21 1.08
N ILE A 87 4.21 33.66 2.30
CA ILE A 87 3.25 34.74 2.53
C ILE A 87 3.81 36.13 2.19
N ALA A 88 5.12 36.33 2.34
CA ALA A 88 5.74 37.64 2.20
C ALA A 88 6.77 37.67 1.08
N THR A 89 7.91 36.96 1.19
CA THR A 89 9.04 37.13 0.26
C THR A 89 8.62 36.92 -1.20
N PHE A 90 8.19 35.71 -1.55
CA PHE A 90 7.85 35.38 -2.94
C PHE A 90 6.58 36.08 -3.40
N THR A 91 5.59 36.25 -2.53
CA THR A 91 4.33 36.93 -2.86
C THR A 91 4.51 38.43 -3.15
N ILE A 92 5.34 39.14 -2.36
CA ILE A 92 5.65 40.55 -2.60
C ILE A 92 6.43 40.72 -3.91
N PHE A 93 7.49 39.91 -4.13
CA PHE A 93 8.23 39.95 -5.39
C PHE A 93 7.33 39.65 -6.60
N LEU A 94 6.43 38.67 -6.47
CA LEU A 94 5.49 38.32 -7.51
C LEU A 94 4.51 39.48 -7.80
N ALA A 95 3.97 40.13 -6.76
CA ALA A 95 3.09 41.28 -6.92
C ALA A 95 3.79 42.44 -7.65
N VAL A 96 5.03 42.76 -7.30
CA VAL A 96 5.83 43.79 -7.98
C VAL A 96 6.02 43.46 -9.46
N ILE A 97 6.39 42.22 -9.78
CA ILE A 97 6.60 41.77 -11.17
C ILE A 97 5.30 41.80 -11.97
N ILE A 98 4.17 41.38 -11.37
CA ILE A 98 2.85 41.40 -12.03
C ILE A 98 2.42 42.84 -12.34
N VAL A 99 2.54 43.76 -11.38
CA VAL A 99 2.18 45.17 -11.56
C VAL A 99 3.02 45.80 -12.65
N GLU A 100 4.34 45.55 -12.65
CA GLU A 100 5.23 46.09 -13.67
C GLU A 100 4.93 45.53 -15.07
N HIS A 101 4.67 44.22 -15.16
CA HIS A 101 4.38 43.55 -16.42
C HIS A 101 3.02 43.94 -17.01
N SER A 102 1.97 43.95 -16.18
CA SER A 102 0.61 44.28 -16.60
C SER A 102 0.33 45.78 -16.70
N ARG A 103 1.18 46.60 -16.04
CA ARG A 103 0.99 48.05 -15.82
C ARG A 103 -0.36 48.38 -15.17
N LYS A 104 -0.96 47.43 -14.45
CA LYS A 104 -2.25 47.56 -13.78
C LYS A 104 -2.16 46.96 -12.39
N PHE A 105 -2.74 47.64 -11.42
CA PHE A 105 -2.89 47.08 -10.07
C PHE A 105 -4.11 46.18 -9.96
N TRP A 106 -5.21 46.57 -10.61
CA TRP A 106 -6.49 45.88 -10.50
C TRP A 106 -6.89 45.22 -11.82
N PRO A 107 -7.34 43.95 -11.79
CA PRO A 107 -7.95 43.32 -12.95
C PRO A 107 -9.29 43.99 -13.29
N LYS A 108 -9.82 43.74 -14.48
CA LYS A 108 -11.18 44.18 -14.82
C LYS A 108 -12.18 43.49 -13.89
N ALA A 109 -13.16 44.23 -13.40
CA ALA A 109 -14.15 43.72 -12.44
C ALA A 109 -14.89 42.46 -12.95
N GLY A 110 -15.31 42.45 -14.22
CA GLY A 110 -15.97 41.29 -14.83
C GLY A 110 -15.09 40.03 -14.82
N ASP A 111 -13.83 40.16 -15.25
CA ASP A 111 -12.87 39.05 -15.26
C ASP A 111 -12.61 38.53 -13.84
N PHE A 112 -12.52 39.44 -12.87
CA PHE A 112 -12.36 39.10 -11.45
C PHE A 112 -13.56 38.31 -10.93
N VAL A 113 -14.79 38.79 -11.13
CA VAL A 113 -16.01 38.13 -10.63
C VAL A 113 -16.15 36.74 -11.25
N ILE A 114 -15.97 36.61 -12.57
CA ILE A 114 -16.07 35.31 -13.25
C ILE A 114 -15.01 34.35 -12.70
N THR A 115 -13.75 34.79 -12.61
CA THR A 115 -12.65 33.94 -12.13
C THR A 115 -12.85 33.57 -10.67
N PHE A 116 -13.27 34.51 -9.82
CA PHE A 116 -13.55 34.26 -8.40
C PHE A 116 -14.67 33.23 -8.22
N LEU A 117 -15.80 33.39 -8.91
CA LEU A 117 -16.92 32.45 -8.82
C LEU A 117 -16.52 31.05 -9.31
N LEU A 118 -15.77 30.96 -10.41
CA LEU A 118 -15.25 29.68 -10.90
C LEU A 118 -14.30 29.03 -9.88
N LEU A 119 -13.39 29.79 -9.28
CA LEU A 119 -12.45 29.26 -8.28
C LEU A 119 -13.18 28.84 -7.00
N VAL A 120 -14.18 29.59 -6.55
CA VAL A 120 -15.01 29.21 -5.39
C VAL A 120 -15.77 27.91 -5.68
N LEU A 121 -16.37 27.79 -6.87
CA LEU A 121 -17.08 26.57 -7.28
C LEU A 121 -16.15 25.36 -7.32
N VAL A 122 -14.97 25.50 -7.92
CA VAL A 122 -13.96 24.43 -7.95
C VAL A 122 -13.49 24.09 -6.53
N SER A 123 -13.19 25.08 -5.70
CA SER A 123 -12.73 24.86 -4.32
C SER A 123 -13.82 24.25 -3.42
N TRP A 124 -15.09 24.43 -3.76
CA TRP A 124 -16.22 23.80 -3.09
C TRP A 124 -16.36 22.31 -3.46
N LEU A 125 -16.10 21.97 -4.73
CA LEU A 125 -16.16 20.60 -5.24
C LEU A 125 -14.93 19.76 -4.89
N PHE A 126 -13.76 20.39 -4.80
CA PHE A 126 -12.47 19.70 -4.66
C PHE A 126 -11.69 20.23 -3.46
N SER A 127 -11.47 19.37 -2.47
CA SER A 127 -10.45 19.57 -1.44
C SER A 127 -9.07 19.19 -1.96
N ALA A 128 -8.03 19.83 -1.41
CA ALA A 128 -6.66 19.41 -1.66
C ALA A 128 -6.43 18.03 -1.02
N PRO A 129 -5.98 17.02 -1.77
CA PRO A 129 -5.65 15.74 -1.19
C PRO A 129 -4.48 15.90 -0.20
N LEU A 130 -4.56 15.15 0.89
CA LEU A 130 -3.52 14.99 1.90
C LEU A 130 -3.05 13.53 1.88
N HIS A 131 -1.74 13.34 1.95
CA HIS A 131 -1.13 12.01 1.89
C HIS A 131 -0.74 11.52 3.29
N ASP A 132 -1.28 10.36 3.71
CA ASP A 132 -1.13 9.78 5.05
C ASP A 132 0.10 8.88 5.22
N ASN A 133 0.93 8.76 4.18
CA ASN A 133 2.13 7.90 4.15
C ASN A 133 1.84 6.39 4.27
N LEU A 134 0.63 5.93 3.97
CA LEU A 134 0.31 4.50 3.83
C LEU A 134 0.49 4.02 2.40
N ASN A 135 0.10 4.84 1.43
CA ASN A 135 0.38 4.57 0.02
C ASN A 135 1.88 4.84 -0.26
N PRO A 136 2.61 3.95 -0.93
CA PRO A 136 4.01 4.16 -1.25
C PRO A 136 4.25 5.16 -2.40
N THR A 137 3.22 5.47 -3.19
CA THR A 137 3.34 6.39 -4.33
C THR A 137 3.24 7.85 -3.88
N VAL A 138 4.38 8.53 -3.84
CA VAL A 138 4.47 9.97 -3.58
C VAL A 138 4.56 10.76 -4.88
N LYS A 139 3.60 11.67 -5.12
CA LYS A 139 3.63 12.58 -6.28
C LYS A 139 3.56 14.03 -5.83
N GLY A 140 4.38 14.87 -6.48
CA GLY A 140 4.22 16.31 -6.38
C GLY A 140 2.88 16.78 -6.94
N PRO A 141 2.52 18.05 -6.74
CA PRO A 141 1.33 18.63 -7.35
C PRO A 141 1.43 18.55 -8.87
N TRP A 142 0.29 18.45 -9.58
CA TRP A 142 0.25 18.19 -11.03
C TRP A 142 1.19 19.07 -11.86
N TYR A 143 1.39 20.33 -11.45
CA TYR A 143 2.27 21.29 -12.13
C TYR A 143 3.76 21.02 -11.93
N PHE A 144 4.17 20.13 -11.03
CA PHE A 144 5.55 19.67 -10.80
C PHE A 144 5.79 18.20 -11.11
N VAL A 145 4.75 17.42 -11.46
CA VAL A 145 4.94 16.00 -11.80
C VAL A 145 5.82 15.82 -13.04
N GLY A 146 5.72 16.69 -14.04
CA GLY A 146 6.65 16.68 -15.17
C GLY A 146 8.10 16.93 -14.77
N PHE A 147 8.34 17.80 -13.77
CA PHE A 147 9.67 18.04 -13.21
C PHE A 147 10.18 16.82 -12.43
N GLN A 148 9.31 16.16 -11.66
CA GLN A 148 9.63 14.92 -10.96
C GLN A 148 9.99 13.79 -11.94
N GLU A 149 9.28 13.70 -13.07
CA GLU A 149 9.63 12.77 -14.15
C GLU A 149 11.01 13.07 -14.74
N MET A 150 11.37 14.34 -14.97
CA MET A 150 12.72 14.68 -15.45
C MET A 150 13.81 14.28 -14.46
N LEU A 151 13.58 14.50 -13.16
CA LEU A 151 14.54 14.13 -12.11
C LEU A 151 14.83 12.62 -12.08
N HIS A 152 13.82 11.80 -12.32
CA HIS A 152 13.96 10.33 -12.32
C HIS A 152 14.97 9.84 -13.37
N TRP A 153 15.15 10.56 -14.47
CA TRP A 153 16.02 10.15 -15.59
C TRP A 153 17.47 10.66 -15.42
N LEU A 154 17.72 11.51 -14.43
CA LEU A 154 19.04 12.11 -14.19
C LEU A 154 19.77 11.31 -13.10
N SER A 155 20.95 10.79 -13.43
CA SER A 155 21.87 10.22 -12.42
C SER A 155 22.40 11.28 -11.44
N HIS A 156 22.45 12.54 -11.89
CA HIS A 156 22.88 13.70 -11.13
C HIS A 156 21.74 14.75 -11.10
N PRO A 157 20.88 14.73 -10.07
CA PRO A 157 19.69 15.60 -10.01
C PRO A 157 19.99 17.09 -10.15
N GLU A 158 21.15 17.56 -9.68
CA GLU A 158 21.61 18.96 -9.75
C GLU A 158 21.68 19.52 -11.18
N TRP A 159 21.80 18.66 -12.21
CA TRP A 159 21.80 19.08 -13.62
C TRP A 159 20.48 19.71 -14.04
N ILE A 160 19.40 19.44 -13.30
CA ILE A 160 18.10 20.07 -13.53
C ILE A 160 18.18 21.60 -13.38
N LEU A 161 19.13 22.12 -12.58
CA LEU A 161 19.32 23.56 -12.39
C LEU A 161 19.82 24.23 -13.68
N LEU A 162 20.59 23.53 -14.52
CA LEU A 162 21.00 24.02 -15.84
C LEU A 162 19.80 24.15 -16.79
N TRP A 163 18.84 23.21 -16.71
CA TRP A 163 17.59 23.28 -17.47
C TRP A 163 16.70 24.43 -17.01
N ILE A 164 16.63 24.69 -15.70
CA ILE A 164 15.93 25.87 -15.16
C ILE A 164 16.62 27.15 -15.66
N LEU A 165 17.96 27.23 -15.61
CA LEU A 165 18.70 28.37 -16.12
C LEU A 165 18.44 28.59 -17.62
N LEU A 166 18.46 27.53 -18.42
CA LEU A 166 18.13 27.57 -19.84
C LEU A 166 16.72 28.10 -20.08
N LEU A 167 15.73 27.64 -19.30
CA LEU A 167 14.35 28.13 -19.37
C LEU A 167 14.28 29.64 -19.11
N LEU A 168 14.97 30.13 -18.08
CA LEU A 168 15.02 31.55 -17.75
C LEU A 168 15.67 32.38 -18.88
N VAL A 169 16.78 31.90 -19.45
CA VAL A 169 17.47 32.53 -20.58
C VAL A 169 16.58 32.59 -21.82
N LEU A 170 15.89 31.49 -22.15
CA LEU A 170 14.98 31.44 -23.27
C LEU A 170 13.81 32.42 -23.09
N VAL A 171 13.24 32.52 -21.89
CA VAL A 171 12.14 33.46 -21.60
C VAL A 171 12.62 34.90 -21.73
N TYR A 172 13.83 35.21 -21.27
CA TYR A 172 14.42 36.53 -21.44
C TYR A 172 14.53 36.90 -22.93
N PHE A 173 15.14 36.05 -23.74
CA PHE A 173 15.32 36.33 -25.17
C PHE A 173 14.01 36.29 -25.97
N ALA A 174 13.03 35.48 -25.56
CA ALA A 174 11.70 35.47 -26.17
C ALA A 174 10.93 36.79 -26.00
N ASN A 175 11.30 37.62 -25.01
CA ASN A 175 10.61 38.87 -24.70
C ASN A 175 11.44 40.14 -24.97
N SER A 176 12.78 40.04 -24.92
CA SER A 176 13.69 41.18 -25.10
C SER A 176 14.79 40.97 -26.16
N GLY A 177 14.80 39.83 -26.85
CA GLY A 177 15.80 39.50 -27.87
C GLY A 177 15.59 40.19 -29.22
N LYS A 178 16.61 40.09 -30.09
CA LYS A 178 16.54 40.49 -31.51
C LYS A 178 15.71 39.48 -32.31
N LYS A 179 15.10 39.89 -33.42
CA LYS A 179 14.17 39.09 -34.25
C LYS A 179 14.50 37.59 -34.41
N PRO A 180 15.71 37.18 -34.86
CA PRO A 180 16.01 35.76 -35.06
C PRO A 180 16.03 34.98 -33.73
N LEU A 181 16.60 35.58 -32.69
CA LEU A 181 16.74 34.98 -31.37
C LEU A 181 15.38 34.88 -30.65
N THR A 182 14.52 35.88 -30.82
CA THR A 182 13.14 35.87 -30.31
C THR A 182 12.32 34.75 -30.95
N PHE A 183 12.41 34.59 -32.27
CA PHE A 183 11.70 33.52 -32.97
C PHE A 183 12.16 32.13 -32.50
N PHE A 184 13.48 31.90 -32.46
CA PHE A 184 14.04 30.63 -31.98
C PHE A 184 13.63 30.35 -30.54
N SER A 185 13.77 31.34 -29.64
CA SER A 185 13.43 31.18 -28.23
C SER A 185 11.94 30.86 -28.03
N LYS A 186 11.04 31.56 -28.73
CA LYS A 186 9.59 31.27 -28.68
C LYS A 186 9.27 29.85 -29.16
N ARG A 187 9.89 29.40 -30.26
CA ARG A 187 9.68 28.04 -30.81
C ARG A 187 10.19 26.96 -29.86
N THR A 188 11.39 27.15 -29.29
CA THR A 188 11.97 26.23 -28.31
C THR A 188 11.13 26.18 -27.03
N LEU A 189 10.66 27.31 -26.51
CA LEU A 189 9.76 27.35 -25.34
C LEU A 189 8.44 26.64 -25.59
N LEU A 190 7.88 26.75 -26.80
CA LEU A 190 6.66 26.02 -27.18
C LEU A 190 6.90 24.51 -27.16
N ILE A 191 8.01 24.05 -27.75
CA ILE A 191 8.43 22.64 -27.74
C ILE A 191 8.61 22.16 -26.30
N PHE A 192 9.34 22.90 -25.48
CA PHE A 192 9.54 22.56 -24.06
C PHE A 192 8.22 22.48 -23.29
N THR A 193 7.27 23.39 -23.56
CA THR A 193 5.95 23.36 -22.92
C THR A 193 5.18 22.09 -23.29
N VAL A 194 5.19 21.70 -24.57
CA VAL A 194 4.53 20.47 -25.03
C VAL A 194 5.19 19.23 -24.43
N LEU A 195 6.52 19.16 -24.45
CA LEU A 195 7.27 18.05 -23.84
C LEU A 195 6.99 17.95 -22.34
N TYR A 196 7.00 19.08 -21.63
CA TYR A 196 6.70 19.09 -20.20
C TYR A 196 5.27 18.63 -19.89
N LEU A 197 4.29 19.01 -20.70
CA LEU A 197 2.91 18.53 -20.57
C LEU A 197 2.83 17.01 -20.79
N LEU A 198 3.55 16.50 -21.79
CA LEU A 198 3.62 15.06 -22.05
C LEU A 198 4.28 14.31 -20.87
N LEU A 199 5.39 14.81 -20.33
CA LEU A 199 6.03 14.24 -19.14
C LEU A 199 5.11 14.32 -17.91
N THR A 200 4.35 15.41 -17.77
CA THR A 200 3.35 15.56 -16.70
C THR A 200 2.25 14.51 -16.82
N VAL A 201 1.72 14.28 -18.03
CA VAL A 201 0.73 13.23 -18.29
C VAL A 201 1.30 11.84 -18.01
N ILE A 202 2.55 11.57 -18.44
CA ILE A 202 3.25 10.32 -18.14
C ILE A 202 3.39 10.11 -16.63
N GLY A 203 3.93 11.09 -15.92
CA GLY A 203 4.11 10.99 -14.47
C GLY A 203 2.79 10.86 -13.71
N LEU A 204 1.72 11.50 -14.19
CA LEU A 204 0.41 11.43 -13.56
C LEU A 204 -0.30 10.09 -13.76
N PHE A 205 -0.28 9.55 -14.98
CA PHE A 205 -1.13 8.42 -15.36
C PHE A 205 -0.38 7.12 -15.66
N PHE A 206 0.94 7.13 -15.76
CA PHE A 206 1.73 5.95 -16.12
C PHE A 206 2.86 5.62 -15.14
N ARG A 207 3.08 6.45 -14.12
CA ARG A 207 4.02 6.18 -13.03
C ARG A 207 3.28 5.76 -11.76
N GLY A 208 3.56 4.55 -11.29
CA GLY A 208 3.00 3.99 -10.05
C GLY A 208 4.01 3.98 -8.91
N GLU A 209 3.89 3.00 -8.03
CA GLU A 209 4.79 2.75 -6.92
C GLU A 209 6.26 2.63 -7.39
N HIS A 210 7.20 3.13 -6.58
CA HIS A 210 8.63 3.19 -6.91
C HIS A 210 8.94 3.83 -8.28
N TRP A 211 8.05 4.71 -8.77
CA TRP A 211 8.16 5.35 -10.08
C TRP A 211 8.20 4.36 -11.27
N GLN A 212 7.65 3.15 -11.08
CA GLN A 212 7.59 2.14 -12.13
C GLN A 212 6.51 2.44 -13.16
N TRP A 213 6.72 1.95 -14.38
CA TRP A 213 5.76 2.06 -15.46
C TRP A 213 4.54 1.19 -15.18
N MET A 214 3.34 1.79 -15.23
CA MET A 214 2.09 1.10 -14.95
C MET A 214 1.01 1.56 -15.92
N VAL A 215 0.08 0.67 -16.26
CA VAL A 215 -0.97 0.91 -17.27
C VAL A 215 -2.37 0.63 -16.72
N PRO A 216 -3.43 1.29 -17.22
CA PRO A 216 -4.78 1.24 -16.63
C PRO A 216 -5.41 -0.15 -16.46
N TRP A 217 -4.96 -1.14 -17.23
CA TRP A 217 -5.49 -2.51 -17.20
C TRP A 217 -4.78 -3.44 -16.20
N GLN A 218 -3.75 -2.96 -15.48
CA GLN A 218 -3.12 -3.73 -14.40
C GLN A 218 -3.96 -3.63 -13.12
N LYS A 219 -4.04 -4.74 -12.36
CA LYS A 219 -4.88 -4.85 -11.15
C LYS A 219 -4.58 -3.77 -10.11
N ASP A 220 -3.31 -3.41 -9.93
CA ASP A 220 -2.86 -2.45 -8.91
C ASP A 220 -2.86 -0.98 -9.37
N TYR A 221 -3.29 -0.70 -10.61
CA TYR A 221 -3.29 0.64 -11.18
C TYR A 221 -4.11 1.65 -10.37
N ARG A 222 -5.30 1.24 -9.91
CA ARG A 222 -6.18 2.14 -9.14
C ARG A 222 -5.54 2.57 -7.81
N TYR A 223 -4.81 1.66 -7.17
CA TYR A 223 -4.14 1.93 -5.91
C TYR A 223 -2.84 2.72 -6.12
N SER A 224 -2.01 2.30 -7.08
CA SER A 224 -0.67 2.84 -7.25
C SER A 224 -0.65 4.17 -8.01
N VAL A 225 -1.60 4.39 -8.93
CA VAL A 225 -1.63 5.59 -9.79
C VAL A 225 -2.80 6.49 -9.42
N MET A 226 -4.03 5.93 -9.36
CA MET A 226 -5.24 6.74 -9.21
C MET A 226 -5.46 7.29 -7.79
N HIS A 227 -4.78 6.75 -6.79
CA HIS A 227 -4.93 7.19 -5.39
C HIS A 227 -4.62 8.68 -5.20
N ASN A 228 -3.68 9.24 -5.97
CA ASN A 228 -3.32 10.65 -5.94
C ASN A 228 -4.43 11.60 -6.45
N PHE A 229 -5.47 11.06 -7.09
CA PHE A 229 -6.62 11.84 -7.57
C PHE A 229 -7.83 11.74 -6.63
N LYS A 230 -7.69 11.10 -5.47
CA LYS A 230 -8.74 11.07 -4.45
C LYS A 230 -8.98 12.48 -3.92
N THR A 231 -10.02 13.11 -4.43
CA THR A 231 -10.51 14.40 -3.94
C THR A 231 -11.88 14.20 -3.34
N GLU A 232 -12.14 14.93 -2.26
CA GLU A 232 -13.42 14.91 -1.59
C GLU A 232 -14.05 16.29 -1.61
N ARG A 233 -15.38 16.32 -1.58
CA ARG A 233 -16.13 17.56 -1.45
C ARG A 233 -15.88 18.14 -0.06
N VAL A 234 -15.73 19.46 0.02
CA VAL A 234 -15.57 20.14 1.30
C VAL A 234 -16.85 20.03 2.12
N VAL A 235 -16.71 19.62 3.39
CA VAL A 235 -17.82 19.54 4.34
C VAL A 235 -17.77 20.73 5.28
N PHE A 236 -18.72 21.65 5.08
CA PHE A 236 -18.83 22.89 5.85
C PHE A 236 -19.57 22.69 7.19
N GLN A 237 -20.27 21.57 7.35
CA GLN A 237 -20.94 21.17 8.58
C GLN A 237 -20.38 19.81 9.00
N PRO A 238 -19.26 19.78 9.73
CA PRO A 238 -18.67 18.52 10.18
C PRO A 238 -19.61 17.85 11.19
N ASP A 239 -19.62 16.50 11.20
CA ASP A 239 -20.37 15.72 12.20
C ASP A 239 -19.75 15.88 13.60
N PHE A 240 -18.49 16.34 13.65
CA PHE A 240 -17.70 16.48 14.86
C PHE A 240 -17.25 17.93 15.08
N SER A 241 -17.26 18.35 16.34
CA SER A 241 -16.67 19.64 16.72
C SER A 241 -15.16 19.63 16.49
N SER A 242 -14.57 20.80 16.20
CA SER A 242 -13.12 20.96 16.11
C SER A 242 -12.39 20.45 17.36
N ALA A 243 -13.01 20.60 18.54
CA ALA A 243 -12.48 20.09 19.80
C ALA A 243 -12.41 18.55 19.87
N GLN A 244 -13.34 17.83 19.24
CA GLN A 244 -13.29 16.36 19.16
C GLN A 244 -12.22 15.88 18.16
N VAL A 245 -12.10 16.55 17.02
CA VAL A 245 -11.10 16.20 16.00
C VAL A 245 -9.66 16.45 16.49
N VAL A 246 -9.46 17.46 17.35
CA VAL A 246 -8.15 17.71 17.99
C VAL A 246 -7.78 16.64 19.01
N LYS A 247 -8.76 15.91 19.58
CA LYS A 247 -8.51 14.81 20.52
C LYS A 247 -8.09 13.51 19.84
N ALA A 248 -8.19 13.41 18.51
CA ALA A 248 -7.69 12.25 17.78
C ALA A 248 -6.19 12.06 18.06
N PRO A 249 -5.75 10.89 18.56
CA PRO A 249 -4.35 10.65 18.88
C PRO A 249 -3.49 10.64 17.61
N LEU A 250 -2.21 10.94 17.81
CA LEU A 250 -1.19 10.76 16.80
C LEU A 250 -0.55 9.39 16.99
N ILE A 251 -0.78 8.48 16.05
CA ILE A 251 -0.25 7.12 16.03
C ILE A 251 0.73 7.04 14.87
N GLN A 252 1.99 6.73 15.15
CA GLN A 252 3.10 6.80 14.17
C GLN A 252 3.17 8.15 13.42
N SER A 253 2.91 9.25 14.14
CA SER A 253 2.83 10.61 13.58
C SER A 253 1.65 10.87 12.62
N LYS A 254 0.67 9.98 12.57
CA LYS A 254 -0.55 10.09 11.76
C LYS A 254 -1.76 10.29 12.65
N LYS A 255 -2.71 11.13 12.23
CA LYS A 255 -3.97 11.30 12.97
C LYS A 255 -4.83 10.05 12.82
N GLU A 256 -5.30 9.51 13.94
CA GLU A 256 -6.22 8.38 13.97
C GLU A 256 -7.62 8.89 14.35
N SER A 257 -8.41 9.29 13.35
CA SER A 257 -9.78 9.77 13.57
C SER A 257 -10.80 8.65 13.82
N CYS A 258 -10.51 7.37 13.52
CA CYS A 258 -11.46 6.28 13.81
C CYS A 258 -11.75 6.19 15.30
N VAL A 259 -10.72 6.37 16.15
CA VAL A 259 -10.87 6.25 17.60
C VAL A 259 -11.65 7.40 18.25
N VAL A 260 -12.02 8.44 17.49
CA VAL A 260 -12.96 9.47 17.95
C VAL A 260 -14.36 8.86 18.17
N CYS A 261 -14.74 7.89 17.34
CA CYS A 261 -16.01 7.17 17.46
C CYS A 261 -15.85 5.73 17.97
N HIS A 262 -14.70 5.11 17.69
CA HIS A 262 -14.36 3.72 18.01
C HIS A 262 -13.28 3.66 19.09
N SER A 263 -13.55 4.27 20.25
CA SER A 263 -12.58 4.33 21.36
C SER A 263 -12.54 3.07 22.23
N GLU A 264 -13.59 2.26 22.21
CA GLU A 264 -13.78 1.11 23.11
C GLU A 264 -13.78 -0.22 22.34
N VAL A 265 -12.82 -0.36 21.42
CA VAL A 265 -12.62 -1.61 20.67
C VAL A 265 -11.55 -2.46 21.35
N HIS A 266 -11.87 -3.72 21.61
CA HIS A 266 -10.99 -4.68 22.28
C HIS A 266 -10.73 -5.91 21.40
N GLY A 267 -9.79 -6.76 21.81
CA GLY A 267 -9.50 -8.04 21.16
C GLY A 267 -8.27 -8.06 20.25
N PHE A 268 -7.44 -7.01 20.29
CA PHE A 268 -6.20 -6.94 19.53
C PHE A 268 -5.04 -7.63 20.23
N THR A 269 -4.03 -8.04 19.45
CA THR A 269 -2.70 -8.38 19.96
C THR A 269 -1.85 -7.12 20.07
N ASP A 270 -0.77 -7.16 20.83
CA ASP A 270 0.13 -6.01 21.01
C ASP A 270 0.69 -5.49 19.68
N ALA A 271 1.09 -6.40 18.78
CA ALA A 271 1.66 -6.04 17.48
C ALA A 271 0.63 -5.44 16.50
N HIS A 272 -0.65 -5.80 16.62
CA HIS A 272 -1.74 -5.31 15.77
C HIS A 272 -2.74 -4.44 16.55
N ASN A 273 -2.27 -3.77 17.61
CA ASN A 273 -3.10 -2.88 18.40
C ASN A 273 -3.26 -1.53 17.67
N PRO A 274 -4.49 -1.02 17.47
CA PRO A 274 -4.70 0.30 16.89
C PRO A 274 -3.99 1.43 17.62
N GLY A 275 -3.77 1.31 18.94
CA GLY A 275 -2.95 2.26 19.70
C GLY A 275 -1.49 2.33 19.26
N VAL A 276 -0.98 1.31 18.57
CA VAL A 276 0.40 1.20 18.08
C VAL A 276 0.49 1.48 16.59
N ILE A 277 -0.41 0.90 15.78
CA ILE A 277 -0.34 0.96 14.31
C ILE A 277 -1.48 1.76 13.65
N GLY A 278 -2.53 2.10 14.38
CA GLY A 278 -3.72 2.77 13.85
C GLY A 278 -4.68 1.82 13.12
N CYS A 279 -5.96 2.19 13.06
CA CYS A 279 -7.01 1.50 12.30
C CYS A 279 -6.82 1.71 10.79
N PHE A 280 -6.43 2.91 10.38
CA PHE A 280 -6.23 3.25 8.95
C PHE A 280 -5.15 2.40 8.28
N SER A 281 -4.12 1.98 9.02
CA SER A 281 -3.03 1.16 8.48
C SER A 281 -3.51 -0.20 7.97
N CYS A 282 -4.59 -0.74 8.54
CA CYS A 282 -5.19 -1.98 8.06
C CYS A 282 -6.39 -1.71 7.14
N HIS A 283 -7.31 -0.85 7.58
CA HIS A 283 -8.61 -0.69 6.93
C HIS A 283 -8.63 0.43 5.88
N GLY A 284 -7.63 1.30 5.80
CA GLY A 284 -7.69 2.50 4.95
C GLY A 284 -8.84 3.41 5.35
N GLY A 285 -9.41 4.13 4.39
CA GLY A 285 -10.40 5.20 4.63
C GLY A 285 -9.76 6.59 4.51
N ASN A 286 -10.43 7.62 5.07
CA ASN A 286 -9.89 8.97 5.12
C ASN A 286 -9.61 9.42 6.57
N PRO A 287 -8.34 9.43 7.03
CA PRO A 287 -7.98 9.84 8.39
C PRO A 287 -8.24 11.32 8.68
N PHE A 288 -8.38 12.15 7.65
CA PHE A 288 -8.58 13.59 7.77
C PHE A 288 -10.05 14.01 7.68
N ALA A 289 -10.96 13.05 7.45
CA ALA A 289 -12.39 13.32 7.35
C ALA A 289 -12.99 13.79 8.67
N THR A 290 -13.98 14.67 8.58
CA THR A 290 -14.71 15.24 9.74
C THR A 290 -16.16 14.78 9.82
N ASN A 291 -16.53 13.76 9.04
CA ASN A 291 -17.85 13.14 9.03
C ASN A 291 -17.74 11.65 8.72
N LYS A 292 -18.77 10.89 9.11
CA LYS A 292 -18.81 9.43 9.01
C LYS A 292 -18.62 8.93 7.56
N ASN A 293 -19.31 9.54 6.60
CA ASN A 293 -19.35 9.03 5.24
C ASN A 293 -18.01 9.19 4.51
N GLN A 294 -17.31 10.29 4.76
CA GLN A 294 -15.97 10.51 4.22
C GLN A 294 -14.93 9.62 4.91
N ALA A 295 -15.00 9.47 6.23
CA ALA A 295 -14.05 8.63 6.97
C ALA A 295 -14.05 7.17 6.48
N HIS A 296 -15.23 6.60 6.23
CA HIS A 296 -15.40 5.22 5.75
C HIS A 296 -15.27 5.05 4.23
N LYS A 297 -15.11 6.13 3.46
CA LYS A 297 -15.02 6.05 2.01
C LYS A 297 -13.78 5.26 1.59
N ASP A 298 -13.95 4.28 0.71
CA ASP A 298 -12.90 3.36 0.26
C ASP A 298 -12.23 2.53 1.36
N MET A 299 -12.88 2.37 2.53
CA MET A 299 -12.37 1.51 3.60
C MET A 299 -12.45 0.03 3.20
N MET A 300 -11.38 -0.72 3.47
CA MET A 300 -11.31 -2.17 3.32
C MET A 300 -11.99 -2.84 4.50
N LEU A 301 -13.11 -3.51 4.24
CA LEU A 301 -13.83 -4.25 5.29
C LEU A 301 -13.02 -5.42 5.85
N ILE A 302 -12.29 -6.13 4.99
CA ILE A 302 -11.54 -7.35 5.32
C ILE A 302 -10.12 -7.22 4.76
N PRO A 303 -9.20 -6.58 5.51
CA PRO A 303 -7.80 -6.41 5.08
C PRO A 303 -6.98 -7.68 5.31
N GLY A 304 -6.13 -8.06 4.35
CA GLY A 304 -5.32 -9.28 4.41
C GLY A 304 -5.77 -10.39 3.45
N ASN A 305 -6.84 -10.19 2.69
CA ASN A 305 -7.10 -10.99 1.49
C ASN A 305 -5.90 -10.85 0.52
N LEU A 306 -5.50 -11.89 -0.21
CA LEU A 306 -4.33 -11.75 -1.12
C LEU A 306 -4.47 -10.59 -2.11
N SER A 307 -5.70 -10.26 -2.53
CA SER A 307 -6.01 -9.13 -3.41
C SER A 307 -5.80 -7.74 -2.79
N ASN A 308 -5.76 -7.62 -1.46
CA ASN A 308 -5.56 -6.35 -0.74
C ASN A 308 -4.46 -6.41 0.32
N ALA A 309 -3.76 -7.54 0.46
CA ALA A 309 -2.70 -7.74 1.45
C ALA A 309 -1.56 -6.75 1.23
N ALA A 310 -1.16 -6.50 -0.02
CA ALA A 310 -0.14 -5.50 -0.33
C ALA A 310 -0.51 -4.07 0.14
N GLN A 311 -1.81 -3.73 0.13
CA GLN A 311 -2.32 -2.41 0.50
C GLN A 311 -2.58 -2.25 2.01
N SER A 312 -2.50 -3.35 2.77
CA SER A 312 -2.73 -3.39 4.21
C SER A 312 -1.52 -4.00 4.92
N CYS A 313 -1.43 -5.33 4.98
CA CYS A 313 -0.33 -6.08 5.59
C CYS A 313 1.04 -5.83 4.95
N GLY A 314 1.10 -5.44 3.68
CA GLY A 314 2.32 -5.26 2.89
C GLY A 314 2.83 -3.82 2.82
N THR A 315 2.23 -2.90 3.57
CA THR A 315 2.65 -1.49 3.58
C THR A 315 4.02 -1.29 4.25
N THR A 316 4.62 -0.12 4.02
CA THR A 316 5.90 0.27 4.63
C THR A 316 5.78 0.27 6.15
N GLY A 317 6.56 -0.59 6.82
CA GLY A 317 6.51 -0.76 8.28
C GLY A 317 5.73 -1.99 8.75
N CYS A 318 5.13 -2.75 7.83
CA CYS A 318 4.44 -4.02 8.12
C CYS A 318 5.23 -5.21 7.54
N HIS A 319 4.62 -6.06 6.72
CA HIS A 319 5.19 -7.28 6.15
C HIS A 319 5.38 -7.23 4.61
N PRO A 320 6.04 -6.20 4.04
CA PRO A 320 6.15 -6.01 2.58
C PRO A 320 6.86 -7.17 1.87
N ASN A 321 7.84 -7.80 2.54
CA ASN A 321 8.59 -8.92 1.97
C ASN A 321 7.74 -10.19 1.85
N ILE A 322 6.90 -10.46 2.87
CA ILE A 322 6.00 -11.63 2.86
C ILE A 322 4.96 -11.48 1.75
N THR A 323 4.32 -10.31 1.66
CA THR A 323 3.31 -10.05 0.61
C THR A 323 3.89 -10.10 -0.80
N ARG A 324 5.20 -9.88 -0.97
CA ARG A 324 5.89 -10.00 -2.26
C ARG A 324 6.18 -11.45 -2.63
N ARG A 325 6.57 -12.29 -1.67
CA ARG A 325 6.98 -13.68 -1.91
C ARG A 325 5.85 -14.70 -1.81
N ILE A 326 4.72 -14.38 -1.16
CA ILE A 326 3.59 -15.31 -0.98
C ILE A 326 3.04 -15.90 -2.29
N ASN A 327 3.10 -15.14 -3.39
CA ASN A 327 2.68 -15.59 -4.72
C ASN A 327 3.69 -16.54 -5.40
N THR A 328 4.73 -16.97 -4.69
CA THR A 328 5.70 -17.98 -5.17
C THR A 328 5.49 -19.35 -4.53
N SER A 329 4.75 -19.43 -3.42
CA SER A 329 4.45 -20.68 -2.72
C SER A 329 3.46 -21.55 -3.48
N LEU A 330 3.60 -22.88 -3.41
CA LEU A 330 2.62 -23.85 -3.88
C LEU A 330 1.27 -23.71 -3.17
N MET A 331 1.25 -23.27 -1.90
CA MET A 331 0.01 -23.00 -1.16
C MET A 331 -0.79 -21.83 -1.77
N THR A 332 -0.15 -20.97 -2.56
CA THR A 332 -0.84 -19.86 -3.27
C THR A 332 -1.06 -20.19 -4.74
N THR A 333 -0.13 -20.89 -5.39
CA THR A 333 -0.13 -21.07 -6.85
C THR A 333 -0.78 -22.37 -7.31
N LEU A 334 -0.83 -23.41 -6.48
CA LEU A 334 -1.18 -24.79 -6.86
C LEU A 334 -0.34 -25.35 -8.03
N SER A 335 0.83 -24.79 -8.33
CA SER A 335 1.57 -25.05 -9.58
C SER A 335 1.74 -26.55 -9.87
N GLY A 336 2.26 -27.32 -8.92
CA GLY A 336 2.47 -28.76 -9.10
C GLY A 336 1.19 -29.54 -9.32
N MET A 337 0.16 -29.30 -8.49
CA MET A 337 -1.14 -29.94 -8.63
C MET A 337 -1.77 -29.69 -10.00
N ILE A 338 -1.71 -28.46 -10.52
CA ILE A 338 -2.27 -28.11 -11.82
C ILE A 338 -1.54 -28.84 -12.95
N SER A 339 -0.20 -28.85 -12.90
CA SER A 339 0.60 -29.47 -13.96
C SER A 339 0.50 -31.00 -13.95
N VAL A 340 0.42 -31.62 -12.77
CA VAL A 340 0.19 -33.06 -12.64
C VAL A 340 -1.23 -33.42 -13.10
N ASP A 341 -2.26 -32.66 -12.72
CA ASP A 341 -3.64 -32.93 -13.13
C ASP A 341 -3.80 -32.84 -14.66
N ARG A 342 -3.28 -31.78 -15.29
CA ARG A 342 -3.28 -31.66 -16.76
C ARG A 342 -2.53 -32.78 -17.46
N PHE A 343 -1.41 -33.24 -16.88
CA PHE A 343 -0.67 -34.39 -17.41
C PHE A 343 -1.48 -35.69 -17.34
N VAL A 344 -2.17 -35.94 -16.22
CA VAL A 344 -3.03 -37.13 -16.05
C VAL A 344 -4.22 -37.13 -17.02
N PHE A 345 -4.75 -35.95 -17.35
CA PHE A 345 -5.82 -35.79 -18.32
C PHE A 345 -5.36 -35.79 -19.79
N ASP A 346 -4.06 -36.01 -20.06
CA ASP A 346 -3.47 -35.95 -21.41
C ASP A 346 -3.63 -34.56 -22.08
N GLU A 347 -3.73 -33.50 -21.28
CA GLU A 347 -3.82 -32.11 -21.75
C GLU A 347 -2.44 -31.40 -21.75
N GLN A 348 -1.41 -32.07 -21.23
CA GLN A 348 -0.04 -31.57 -21.13
C GLN A 348 0.96 -32.73 -21.11
N ASP A 349 2.04 -32.66 -21.90
CA ASP A 349 3.02 -33.76 -22.02
C ASP A 349 3.99 -33.88 -20.84
N ASN A 350 4.08 -32.85 -19.97
CA ASN A 350 5.10 -32.75 -18.93
C ASN A 350 4.50 -32.28 -17.60
N PRO A 351 4.61 -33.05 -16.49
CA PRO A 351 4.05 -32.67 -15.19
C PRO A 351 4.83 -31.58 -14.45
N ASN A 352 5.96 -31.10 -15.00
CA ASN A 352 6.89 -30.20 -14.31
C ASN A 352 6.78 -28.73 -14.79
N LEU A 353 5.73 -28.36 -15.51
CA LEU A 353 5.58 -26.96 -15.94
C LEU A 353 5.20 -26.08 -14.76
N LEU A 354 5.82 -24.90 -14.65
CA LEU A 354 5.39 -23.91 -13.66
C LEU A 354 4.11 -23.22 -14.17
N THR A 355 3.11 -23.17 -13.31
CA THR A 355 1.80 -22.58 -13.60
C THR A 355 1.24 -21.91 -12.36
N ASP A 356 0.03 -21.38 -12.47
CA ASP A 356 -0.64 -20.65 -11.39
C ASP A 356 -2.15 -20.86 -11.50
N VAL A 357 -2.82 -20.98 -10.37
CA VAL A 357 -4.29 -21.06 -10.25
C VAL A 357 -5.01 -19.94 -11.00
N HIS A 358 -4.39 -18.77 -11.15
CA HIS A 358 -4.96 -17.65 -11.91
C HIS A 358 -5.00 -17.89 -13.43
N HIS A 359 -4.31 -18.91 -13.95
CA HIS A 359 -4.23 -19.25 -15.37
C HIS A 359 -5.11 -20.45 -15.76
N LEU A 360 -6.03 -20.89 -14.89
CA LEU A 360 -6.94 -21.99 -15.19
C LEU A 360 -7.99 -21.59 -16.23
N GLY A 361 -7.99 -22.30 -17.36
CA GLY A 361 -8.97 -22.23 -18.46
C GLY A 361 -10.18 -23.13 -18.21
N HIS A 362 -10.73 -23.73 -19.27
CA HIS A 362 -11.97 -24.51 -19.24
C HIS A 362 -11.77 -25.95 -19.74
N SER A 363 -10.56 -26.47 -19.63
CA SER A 363 -10.26 -27.86 -19.97
C SER A 363 -10.82 -28.81 -18.90
N ALA A 364 -10.80 -30.12 -19.17
CA ALA A 364 -11.35 -31.09 -18.22
C ALA A 364 -10.54 -31.11 -16.91
N ALA A 365 -9.21 -31.01 -16.99
CA ALA A 365 -8.34 -30.89 -15.80
C ALA A 365 -8.61 -29.58 -15.03
N ASP A 366 -8.68 -28.45 -15.73
CA ASP A 366 -8.90 -27.16 -15.08
C ASP A 366 -10.28 -27.07 -14.41
N GLU A 367 -11.32 -27.62 -15.03
CA GLU A 367 -12.67 -27.71 -14.44
C GLU A 367 -12.70 -28.71 -13.27
N HIS A 368 -11.93 -29.81 -13.33
CA HIS A 368 -11.78 -30.73 -12.21
C HIS A 368 -11.27 -30.00 -10.96
N LEU A 369 -10.19 -29.21 -11.08
CA LEU A 369 -9.64 -28.44 -9.96
C LEU A 369 -10.57 -27.31 -9.49
N LYS A 370 -11.25 -26.62 -10.42
CA LYS A 370 -12.28 -25.59 -10.11
C LYS A 370 -13.43 -26.12 -9.28
N ASN A 371 -13.82 -27.37 -9.50
CA ASN A 371 -14.88 -28.02 -8.74
C ASN A 371 -14.42 -28.57 -7.38
N LEU A 372 -13.11 -28.61 -7.12
CA LEU A 372 -12.51 -29.09 -5.87
C LEU A 372 -11.91 -27.95 -5.04
N CYS A 373 -10.58 -27.86 -4.98
CA CYS A 373 -9.85 -26.98 -4.07
C CYS A 373 -9.95 -25.51 -4.49
N VAL A 374 -9.95 -25.22 -5.80
CA VAL A 374 -9.87 -23.86 -6.33
C VAL A 374 -11.09 -23.01 -5.98
N ARG A 375 -12.26 -23.62 -5.71
CA ARG A 375 -13.46 -22.91 -5.24
C ARG A 375 -13.26 -22.19 -3.90
N CYS A 376 -12.37 -22.70 -3.05
CA CYS A 376 -12.18 -22.21 -1.69
C CYS A 376 -10.71 -21.90 -1.37
N HIS A 377 -9.83 -22.05 -2.36
CA HIS A 377 -8.39 -21.90 -2.25
C HIS A 377 -7.98 -20.55 -1.64
N LEU A 378 -6.78 -20.49 -1.06
CA LEU A 378 -6.23 -19.37 -0.28
C LEU A 378 -6.45 -17.99 -0.94
N GLY A 379 -6.27 -17.91 -2.26
CA GLY A 379 -6.44 -16.67 -3.04
C GLY A 379 -7.88 -16.18 -3.23
N ASN A 380 -8.89 -17.00 -2.92
CA ASN A 380 -10.28 -16.54 -2.96
C ASN A 380 -10.52 -15.48 -1.88
N PRO A 381 -11.21 -14.38 -2.19
CA PRO A 381 -11.47 -13.35 -1.21
C PRO A 381 -12.49 -13.83 -0.18
N LYS A 382 -12.18 -13.64 1.09
CA LYS A 382 -13.18 -13.65 2.16
C LYS A 382 -13.99 -12.37 2.05
N THR A 383 -15.29 -12.50 1.81
CA THR A 383 -16.22 -11.38 1.55
C THR A 383 -17.09 -11.00 2.76
N LYS A 384 -17.16 -11.88 3.76
CA LYS A 384 -17.94 -11.66 4.99
C LYS A 384 -17.07 -11.86 6.23
N PRO A 385 -17.24 -11.03 7.28
CA PRO A 385 -16.61 -11.27 8.57
C PRO A 385 -17.16 -12.56 9.19
N GLY A 386 -16.35 -13.17 10.05
CA GLY A 386 -16.66 -14.43 10.72
C GLY A 386 -15.43 -15.30 10.89
N PRO A 387 -15.47 -16.25 11.85
CA PRO A 387 -14.38 -17.17 12.12
C PRO A 387 -14.02 -18.03 10.90
N VAL A 388 -12.82 -18.60 10.92
CA VAL A 388 -12.40 -19.64 9.97
C VAL A 388 -13.03 -20.96 10.41
N THR A 389 -13.73 -21.61 9.49
CA THR A 389 -14.47 -22.87 9.68
C THR A 389 -14.35 -23.72 8.42
N GLU A 390 -14.86 -24.95 8.46
CA GLU A 390 -14.96 -25.87 7.31
C GLU A 390 -15.77 -25.29 6.12
N GLU A 391 -16.61 -24.28 6.39
CA GLU A 391 -17.40 -23.58 5.37
C GLU A 391 -16.72 -22.31 4.86
N SER A 392 -15.61 -21.91 5.48
CA SER A 392 -14.88 -20.70 5.08
C SER A 392 -14.27 -20.84 3.69
N ARG A 393 -14.06 -19.70 3.04
CA ARG A 393 -13.55 -19.59 1.68
C ARG A 393 -12.36 -18.65 1.67
N GLY A 394 -11.20 -19.15 1.28
CA GLY A 394 -9.95 -18.40 1.13
C GLY A 394 -9.66 -17.43 2.28
N GLY A 395 -9.25 -16.21 1.95
CA GLY A 395 -8.96 -15.16 2.92
C GLY A 395 -7.50 -14.69 2.93
N GLY A 396 -6.64 -15.27 2.10
CA GLY A 396 -5.21 -14.94 2.07
C GLY A 396 -4.56 -15.06 3.45
N CYS A 397 -3.91 -13.99 3.91
CA CYS A 397 -3.28 -13.94 5.22
C CYS A 397 -4.27 -14.26 6.36
N LEU A 398 -5.54 -13.86 6.21
CA LEU A 398 -6.57 -14.08 7.22
C LEU A 398 -7.05 -15.53 7.30
N ALA A 399 -6.76 -16.38 6.31
CA ALA A 399 -7.09 -17.80 6.39
C ALA A 399 -6.36 -18.47 7.57
N CYS A 400 -5.16 -17.98 7.90
CA CYS A 400 -4.32 -18.53 8.96
C CYS A 400 -4.25 -17.62 10.19
N HIS A 401 -4.18 -16.30 10.01
CA HIS A 401 -3.86 -15.39 11.11
C HIS A 401 -5.08 -14.82 11.86
N LEU A 402 -6.31 -15.04 11.35
CA LEU A 402 -7.53 -14.44 11.90
C LEU A 402 -8.14 -15.28 13.02
N ASN A 403 -8.02 -14.81 14.25
CA ASN A 403 -8.50 -15.51 15.44
C ASN A 403 -9.70 -14.78 16.06
N TYR A 404 -10.80 -15.50 16.28
CA TYR A 404 -11.98 -14.98 16.98
C TYR A 404 -11.97 -15.45 18.43
N SER A 405 -11.88 -14.50 19.38
CA SER A 405 -12.14 -14.78 20.79
C SER A 405 -13.61 -15.20 20.99
N LYS A 406 -13.93 -15.82 22.13
CA LYS A 406 -15.33 -16.17 22.47
C LYS A 406 -16.26 -14.95 22.38
N SER A 407 -15.81 -13.78 22.85
CA SER A 407 -16.57 -12.53 22.80
C SER A 407 -16.75 -12.04 21.36
N ALA A 408 -15.69 -12.05 20.54
CA ALA A 408 -15.77 -11.65 19.13
C ALA A 408 -16.67 -12.59 18.32
N ALA A 409 -16.56 -13.91 18.55
CA ALA A 409 -17.39 -14.92 17.90
C ALA A 409 -18.88 -14.75 18.26
N LYS A 410 -19.18 -14.44 19.53
CA LYS A 410 -20.54 -14.13 19.96
C LYS A 410 -21.07 -12.86 19.30
N ALA A 411 -20.27 -11.80 19.27
CA ALA A 411 -20.65 -10.51 18.69
C ALA A 411 -20.98 -10.63 17.19
N ILE A 412 -20.18 -11.37 16.41
CA ILE A 412 -20.49 -11.59 14.98
C ILE A 412 -21.70 -12.50 14.77
N ALA A 413 -21.94 -13.49 15.64
CA ALA A 413 -23.07 -14.39 15.52
C ALA A 413 -24.41 -13.69 15.81
N THR A 414 -24.43 -12.70 16.69
CA THR A 414 -25.63 -11.91 17.02
C THR A 414 -25.86 -10.75 16.07
N TYR A 415 -24.85 -10.37 15.28
CA TYR A 415 -24.93 -9.22 14.40
C TYR A 415 -25.91 -9.41 13.25
N HIS A 416 -26.79 -8.43 13.07
CA HIS A 416 -27.75 -8.39 11.97
C HIS A 416 -27.58 -7.10 11.15
N PRO A 417 -27.17 -7.20 9.87
CA PRO A 417 -26.99 -6.03 9.01
C PRO A 417 -28.26 -5.18 8.95
N GLY A 418 -28.14 -3.87 9.23
CA GLY A 418 -29.25 -2.91 9.12
C GLY A 418 -30.00 -2.62 10.41
N GLN A 419 -29.68 -3.28 11.53
CA GLN A 419 -30.08 -2.83 12.87
C GLN A 419 -29.01 -1.87 13.43
N ASN A 420 -29.38 -1.00 14.39
CA ASN A 420 -28.45 -0.14 15.15
C ASN A 420 -27.56 -0.97 16.11
N ASP A 421 -27.18 -2.18 15.72
CA ASP A 421 -26.36 -3.08 16.52
C ASP A 421 -24.89 -2.69 16.40
N THR A 422 -24.34 -2.23 17.52
CA THR A 422 -22.94 -1.82 17.66
C THR A 422 -22.08 -2.91 18.30
N ALA A 423 -22.60 -4.11 18.57
CA ALA A 423 -21.85 -5.17 19.24
C ALA A 423 -20.54 -5.54 18.54
N LEU A 424 -20.53 -5.53 17.19
CA LEU A 424 -19.32 -5.69 16.38
C LEU A 424 -18.27 -4.60 16.57
N LEU A 425 -18.68 -3.41 17.02
CA LEU A 425 -17.78 -2.28 17.19
C LEU A 425 -16.94 -2.39 18.47
N HIS A 426 -17.29 -3.28 19.41
CA HIS A 426 -16.57 -3.40 20.69
C HIS A 426 -15.57 -4.57 20.71
N PHE A 427 -15.77 -5.61 19.89
CA PHE A 427 -14.94 -6.82 19.90
C PHE A 427 -14.42 -7.14 18.51
N HIS A 428 -13.16 -6.80 18.27
CA HIS A 428 -12.44 -7.09 17.04
C HIS A 428 -11.76 -8.48 17.11
N PRO A 429 -11.72 -9.25 16.00
CA PRO A 429 -10.92 -10.47 15.93
C PRO A 429 -9.42 -10.14 15.94
N SER A 430 -8.60 -10.94 16.60
CA SER A 430 -7.15 -10.72 16.63
C SER A 430 -6.48 -11.22 15.36
N ILE A 431 -5.46 -10.51 14.89
CA ILE A 431 -4.47 -11.02 13.91
C ILE A 431 -3.21 -11.40 14.69
N SER A 432 -2.81 -12.67 14.61
CA SER A 432 -1.70 -13.18 15.42
C SER A 432 -0.98 -14.37 14.77
N LEU A 433 0.14 -14.77 15.37
CA LEU A 433 0.89 -15.99 15.01
C LEU A 433 0.32 -17.26 15.68
N HIS A 434 -0.78 -17.16 16.42
CA HIS A 434 -1.46 -18.32 16.99
C HIS A 434 -2.34 -18.97 15.91
N VAL A 435 -1.79 -19.95 15.20
CA VAL A 435 -2.47 -20.65 14.09
C VAL A 435 -2.71 -22.11 14.49
N SER A 436 -3.82 -22.36 15.19
CA SER A 436 -4.19 -23.74 15.57
C SER A 436 -4.57 -24.60 14.36
N ASN A 437 -4.53 -25.93 14.50
CA ASN A 437 -4.98 -26.91 13.49
C ASN A 437 -6.36 -26.61 12.86
N ASN A 438 -7.29 -25.97 13.59
CA ASN A 438 -8.59 -25.56 13.06
C ASN A 438 -8.50 -24.69 11.78
N HIS A 439 -7.46 -23.87 11.63
CA HIS A 439 -7.27 -23.06 10.42
C HIS A 439 -6.98 -23.96 9.21
N CYS A 440 -6.13 -24.97 9.40
CA CYS A 440 -5.81 -25.98 8.38
C CYS A 440 -7.04 -26.87 8.09
N PHE A 441 -7.75 -27.30 9.15
CA PHE A 441 -8.95 -28.13 9.06
C PHE A 441 -10.06 -27.48 8.22
N GLY A 442 -10.13 -26.15 8.23
CA GLY A 442 -11.08 -25.38 7.41
C GLY A 442 -10.98 -25.65 5.90
N CYS A 443 -9.79 -26.07 5.40
CA CYS A 443 -9.57 -26.36 3.99
C CYS A 443 -9.13 -27.82 3.72
N HIS A 444 -8.35 -28.42 4.62
CA HIS A 444 -7.72 -29.74 4.44
C HIS A 444 -8.53 -30.91 5.02
N SER A 445 -9.83 -30.73 5.24
CA SER A 445 -10.78 -31.75 5.70
C SER A 445 -11.57 -32.45 4.57
N ARG A 446 -11.22 -32.19 3.29
CA ARG A 446 -11.90 -32.75 2.09
C ARG A 446 -11.00 -33.70 1.29
N SER A 447 -10.16 -33.14 0.42
CA SER A 447 -9.55 -33.86 -0.72
C SER A 447 -8.26 -34.60 -0.40
N GLY A 448 -7.51 -34.16 0.61
CA GLY A 448 -6.27 -34.84 1.06
C GLY A 448 -6.40 -35.53 2.42
N ARG A 449 -7.51 -35.30 3.15
CA ARG A 449 -7.75 -35.81 4.50
C ARG A 449 -6.57 -35.61 5.47
N ILE A 450 -5.70 -34.64 5.23
CA ILE A 450 -4.45 -34.43 6.00
C ILE A 450 -4.81 -34.03 7.43
N SER A 451 -5.62 -32.99 7.60
CA SER A 451 -6.03 -32.54 8.94
C SER A 451 -6.87 -33.59 9.66
N THR A 452 -7.70 -34.35 8.93
CA THR A 452 -8.51 -35.41 9.53
C THR A 452 -7.63 -36.57 9.98
N ASN A 453 -6.66 -37.02 9.19
CA ASN A 453 -5.76 -38.10 9.57
C ASN A 453 -4.82 -37.69 10.71
N TYR A 454 -4.24 -36.48 10.65
CA TYR A 454 -3.36 -35.96 11.68
C TYR A 454 -4.07 -35.89 13.05
N GLU A 455 -5.33 -35.43 13.06
CA GLU A 455 -6.16 -35.38 14.26
C GLU A 455 -6.92 -36.69 14.55
N GLY A 456 -6.70 -37.79 13.82
CA GLY A 456 -7.35 -39.09 14.08
C GLY A 456 -8.87 -39.08 13.85
N TRP A 457 -9.37 -38.33 12.88
CA TRP A 457 -10.77 -38.32 12.45
C TRP A 457 -10.94 -39.15 11.17
N HIS A 458 -11.68 -40.25 11.26
CA HIS A 458 -11.98 -41.11 10.11
C HIS A 458 -13.43 -40.96 9.67
N GLU A 459 -13.64 -40.68 8.39
CA GLU A 459 -14.98 -40.56 7.82
C GLU A 459 -15.68 -41.94 7.82
N THR A 460 -16.96 -41.93 8.18
CA THR A 460 -17.81 -43.11 8.21
C THR A 460 -18.80 -43.09 7.06
N THR A 461 -19.49 -44.21 6.83
CA THR A 461 -20.60 -44.30 5.86
C THR A 461 -21.94 -43.83 6.43
N LEU A 462 -21.96 -43.32 7.68
CA LEU A 462 -23.18 -42.88 8.33
C LEU A 462 -23.64 -41.53 7.78
N MET A 463 -24.96 -41.41 7.61
CA MET A 463 -25.60 -40.12 7.32
C MET A 463 -25.63 -39.24 8.57
N ALA A 464 -25.70 -37.92 8.39
CA ALA A 464 -25.75 -36.95 9.51
C ALA A 464 -26.84 -37.26 10.55
N ASN A 465 -28.02 -37.70 10.11
CA ASN A 465 -29.13 -38.08 11.01
C ASN A 465 -28.94 -39.42 11.72
N GLN A 466 -27.95 -40.22 11.31
CA GLN A 466 -27.57 -41.50 11.91
C GLN A 466 -26.38 -41.36 12.86
N MET A 467 -25.81 -40.16 13.02
CA MET A 467 -24.65 -39.95 13.86
C MET A 467 -24.95 -40.34 15.33
N PRO A 468 -24.22 -41.29 15.92
CA PRO A 468 -24.37 -41.63 17.33
C PRO A 468 -24.11 -40.41 18.20
N LYS A 469 -24.90 -40.25 19.27
CA LYS A 469 -24.65 -39.22 20.29
C LYS A 469 -23.46 -39.67 21.14
N GLY A 470 -22.36 -38.92 21.11
CA GLY A 470 -21.18 -39.20 21.93
C GLY A 470 -19.96 -38.40 21.49
N VAL A 471 -18.95 -38.33 22.36
CA VAL A 471 -17.71 -37.57 22.12
C VAL A 471 -16.79 -38.18 21.05
N GLY A 472 -17.03 -39.44 20.68
CA GLY A 472 -16.25 -40.15 19.67
C GLY A 472 -16.70 -39.93 18.22
N PHE A 473 -17.73 -39.10 17.99
CA PHE A 473 -18.21 -38.77 16.66
C PHE A 473 -18.31 -37.26 16.49
N ARG A 474 -18.01 -36.77 15.29
CA ARG A 474 -18.22 -35.37 14.91
C ARG A 474 -18.84 -35.27 13.53
N LEU A 475 -19.57 -34.20 13.31
CA LEU A 475 -20.08 -33.84 12.00
C LEU A 475 -19.13 -32.81 11.39
N VAL A 476 -18.73 -33.04 10.15
CA VAL A 476 -17.93 -32.11 9.34
C VAL A 476 -18.84 -31.59 8.23
N GLU A 477 -18.87 -30.28 8.05
CA GLU A 477 -19.68 -29.57 7.04
C GLU A 477 -21.18 -29.92 7.12
N ASN A 478 -21.65 -30.14 8.35
CA ASN A 478 -23.04 -30.45 8.66
C ASN A 478 -23.62 -31.70 7.95
N THR A 479 -22.76 -32.54 7.33
CA THR A 479 -23.22 -33.63 6.46
C THR A 479 -22.42 -34.92 6.64
N ARG A 480 -21.10 -34.83 6.82
CA ARG A 480 -20.19 -35.99 6.84
C ARG A 480 -19.91 -36.42 8.28
N VAL A 481 -20.17 -37.68 8.62
CA VAL A 481 -19.96 -38.21 9.97
C VAL A 481 -18.58 -38.81 10.10
N PHE A 482 -17.79 -38.28 11.02
CA PHE A 482 -16.46 -38.77 11.36
C PHE A 482 -16.47 -39.44 12.74
N LYS A 483 -15.67 -40.49 12.88
CA LYS A 483 -15.39 -41.18 14.14
C LYS A 483 -13.96 -40.88 14.57
N LYS A 484 -13.73 -40.71 15.88
CA LYS A 484 -12.39 -40.58 16.46
C LYS A 484 -11.70 -41.95 16.45
N GLU A 485 -10.50 -41.95 15.91
CA GLU A 485 -9.51 -43.02 15.93
C GLU A 485 -8.21 -42.44 16.52
N PRO A 486 -7.18 -43.27 16.79
CA PRO A 486 -5.89 -42.77 17.25
C PRO A 486 -5.33 -41.72 16.28
N ASP A 487 -4.90 -40.58 16.82
CA ASP A 487 -4.27 -39.51 16.07
C ASP A 487 -2.78 -39.72 15.89
N ASP A 488 -2.15 -38.86 15.07
CA ASP A 488 -0.70 -38.86 14.90
C ASP A 488 0.01 -38.61 16.24
N VAL A 489 1.15 -39.27 16.47
CA VAL A 489 1.89 -39.13 17.72
C VAL A 489 2.35 -37.69 17.98
N HIS A 490 2.69 -36.92 16.93
CA HIS A 490 3.07 -35.53 17.07
C HIS A 490 1.88 -34.67 17.48
N HIS A 491 0.70 -34.93 16.90
CA HIS A 491 -0.55 -34.28 17.32
C HIS A 491 -0.89 -34.60 18.78
N ALA A 492 -0.81 -35.87 19.16
CA ALA A 492 -1.06 -36.33 20.54
C ALA A 492 -0.10 -35.70 21.55
N LEU A 493 1.13 -35.36 21.12
CA LEU A 493 2.14 -34.66 21.91
C LEU A 493 2.01 -33.11 21.85
N GLY A 494 1.02 -32.59 21.12
CA GLY A 494 0.65 -31.18 21.12
C GLY A 494 1.24 -30.32 20.00
N LEU A 495 1.78 -30.92 18.93
CA LEU A 495 2.27 -30.17 17.78
C LEU A 495 1.11 -29.76 16.86
N ASP A 496 1.05 -28.48 16.51
CA ASP A 496 0.17 -27.95 15.47
C ASP A 496 0.81 -28.13 14.07
N CYS A 497 0.00 -28.06 13.01
CA CYS A 497 0.47 -28.18 11.63
C CYS A 497 1.60 -27.18 11.30
N ILE A 498 1.55 -25.98 11.89
CA ILE A 498 2.55 -24.92 11.67
C ILE A 498 3.89 -25.17 12.36
N ASP A 499 3.98 -26.17 13.23
CA ASP A 499 5.25 -26.57 13.85
C ASP A 499 6.07 -27.46 12.90
N CYS A 500 5.40 -28.10 11.93
CA CYS A 500 6.02 -28.80 10.81
C CYS A 500 6.02 -27.98 9.51
N HIS A 501 5.12 -27.01 9.35
CA HIS A 501 5.01 -26.15 8.18
C HIS A 501 5.34 -24.69 8.49
N ASN A 502 6.56 -24.28 8.17
CA ASN A 502 7.07 -22.96 8.55
C ASN A 502 6.62 -21.84 7.58
N SER A 503 7.01 -20.59 7.88
CA SER A 503 6.62 -19.43 7.07
C SER A 503 7.23 -19.42 5.66
N TYR A 504 8.41 -20.01 5.46
CA TYR A 504 9.07 -20.11 4.16
C TYR A 504 8.44 -21.17 3.25
N GLU A 505 7.81 -22.19 3.83
CA GLU A 505 6.98 -23.15 3.10
C GLU A 505 5.60 -22.55 2.80
N LEU A 506 4.85 -22.14 3.82
CA LEU A 506 3.46 -21.71 3.63
C LEU A 506 3.37 -20.39 2.87
N MET A 507 4.19 -19.40 3.24
CA MET A 507 4.20 -18.06 2.64
C MET A 507 5.28 -17.87 1.59
N GLY A 508 6.03 -18.93 1.25
CA GLY A 508 7.06 -18.94 0.23
C GLY A 508 8.38 -18.31 0.67
N ASP A 509 9.46 -18.68 -0.02
CA ASP A 509 10.82 -18.17 0.15
C ASP A 509 11.26 -17.26 -1.00
N GLY A 510 10.36 -16.98 -1.96
CA GLY A 510 10.63 -16.19 -3.15
C GLY A 510 11.01 -17.02 -4.37
N LYS A 511 11.19 -18.33 -4.23
CA LYS A 511 11.40 -19.27 -5.34
C LYS A 511 10.08 -19.96 -5.69
N ARG A 512 9.87 -20.21 -6.98
CA ARG A 512 8.78 -21.05 -7.47
C ARG A 512 9.23 -22.50 -7.53
N TYR A 513 8.34 -23.39 -7.12
CA TYR A 513 8.58 -24.83 -7.07
C TYR A 513 7.63 -25.56 -8.01
N GLN A 514 8.12 -26.65 -8.60
CA GLN A 514 7.32 -27.53 -9.44
C GLN A 514 6.51 -28.48 -8.56
N HIS A 515 7.17 -29.12 -7.59
CA HIS A 515 6.56 -30.12 -6.71
C HIS A 515 6.70 -29.79 -5.23
N GLU A 516 5.85 -30.42 -4.43
CA GLU A 516 5.80 -30.23 -2.97
C GLU A 516 7.11 -30.63 -2.32
N GLU A 517 7.69 -31.77 -2.68
CA GLU A 517 8.96 -32.29 -2.18
C GLU A 517 10.14 -31.35 -2.47
N ASP A 518 10.01 -30.47 -3.48
CA ASP A 518 10.99 -29.44 -3.74
C ASP A 518 10.84 -28.28 -2.78
N GLN A 519 9.61 -27.85 -2.47
CA GLN A 519 9.34 -26.72 -1.57
C GLN A 519 9.51 -27.09 -0.09
N GLU A 520 9.08 -28.29 0.30
CA GLU A 520 9.22 -28.86 1.64
C GLU A 520 10.63 -28.62 2.15
N ASP A 521 10.73 -28.15 3.38
CA ASP A 521 11.97 -27.81 4.06
C ASP A 521 12.17 -28.61 5.33
N VAL A 522 11.11 -28.77 6.13
CA VAL A 522 11.15 -29.56 7.36
C VAL A 522 11.05 -31.04 7.02
N GLN A 523 12.02 -31.83 7.46
CA GLN A 523 12.09 -33.27 7.19
C GLN A 523 12.18 -34.06 8.48
N CYS A 524 11.78 -35.34 8.47
CA CYS A 524 11.84 -36.21 9.64
C CYS A 524 13.21 -36.21 10.32
N LYS A 525 14.31 -36.21 9.54
CA LYS A 525 15.70 -36.20 10.05
C LYS A 525 16.11 -34.92 10.78
N ASP A 526 15.38 -33.82 10.62
CA ASP A 526 15.66 -32.56 11.31
C ASP A 526 15.34 -32.68 12.82
N CYS A 527 14.34 -33.49 13.16
CA CYS A 527 13.89 -33.74 14.54
C CYS A 527 14.23 -35.16 15.03
N HIS A 528 14.21 -36.15 14.14
CA HIS A 528 14.51 -37.56 14.41
C HIS A 528 15.92 -37.90 13.90
N PHE A 529 16.93 -37.36 14.57
CA PHE A 529 18.33 -37.53 14.21
C PHE A 529 19.02 -38.64 15.03
N THR A 530 20.05 -39.23 14.43
CA THR A 530 21.00 -40.11 15.13
C THR A 530 22.30 -39.33 15.36
N GLY A 531 22.64 -39.07 16.62
CA GLY A 531 23.83 -38.30 16.98
C GLY A 531 23.53 -36.84 17.35
N LYS A 532 24.35 -35.90 16.87
CA LYS A 532 24.20 -34.47 17.21
C LYS A 532 23.25 -33.78 16.24
N PRO A 533 22.26 -33.00 16.74
CA PRO A 533 21.39 -32.22 15.88
C PRO A 533 22.13 -31.07 15.19
N LEU A 534 21.62 -30.64 14.05
CA LEU A 534 21.98 -29.35 13.47
C LEU A 534 21.21 -28.26 14.22
N VAL A 535 21.95 -27.34 14.83
CA VAL A 535 21.38 -26.29 15.68
C VAL A 535 21.98 -24.93 15.36
N THR A 536 21.19 -23.89 15.59
CA THR A 536 21.61 -22.49 15.59
C THR A 536 21.32 -21.85 16.94
N THR A 537 22.02 -20.77 17.28
CA THR A 537 21.74 -20.00 18.50
C THR A 537 20.75 -18.87 18.23
N GLY A 538 20.01 -18.44 19.26
CA GLY A 538 19.11 -17.29 19.13
C GLY A 538 19.77 -15.98 18.64
N ARG A 539 21.10 -15.86 18.69
CA ARG A 539 21.85 -14.69 18.17
C ARG A 539 22.13 -14.79 16.67
N GLU A 540 22.09 -15.99 16.12
CA GLU A 540 22.40 -16.30 14.73
C GLU A 540 21.12 -16.47 13.89
N LEU A 541 19.95 -16.32 14.51
CA LEU A 541 18.66 -16.34 13.81
C LEU A 541 18.55 -15.15 12.85
N ASP A 542 18.06 -15.44 11.66
CA ASP A 542 17.60 -14.41 10.73
C ASP A 542 16.44 -13.60 11.32
N ALA A 543 16.20 -12.42 10.77
CA ALA A 543 15.24 -11.45 11.32
C ALA A 543 13.82 -12.03 11.53
N GLU A 544 13.32 -12.83 10.58
CA GLU A 544 11.97 -13.38 10.65
C GLU A 544 11.83 -14.51 11.68
N PRO A 545 12.68 -15.57 11.67
CA PRO A 545 12.72 -16.57 12.75
C PRO A 545 12.97 -15.95 14.13
N ALA A 546 13.83 -14.94 14.24
CA ALA A 546 14.07 -14.24 15.51
C ALA A 546 12.80 -13.55 16.04
N ILE A 547 12.02 -12.91 15.17
CA ILE A 547 10.73 -12.29 15.55
C ILE A 547 9.72 -13.36 15.96
N ILE A 548 9.59 -14.44 15.18
CA ILE A 548 8.65 -15.54 15.48
C ILE A 548 9.00 -16.18 16.82
N ALA A 549 10.27 -16.53 17.03
CA ALA A 549 10.76 -17.12 18.27
C ALA A 549 10.56 -16.18 19.46
N ALA A 550 10.80 -14.87 19.29
CA ALA A 550 10.57 -13.90 20.35
C ALA A 550 9.08 -13.76 20.71
N LEU A 551 8.19 -13.80 19.72
CA LEU A 551 6.74 -13.73 19.94
C LEU A 551 6.18 -15.01 20.56
N ARG A 552 6.73 -16.19 20.22
CA ARG A 552 6.29 -17.49 20.76
C ARG A 552 6.89 -17.81 22.13
N PHE A 553 8.19 -17.57 22.31
CA PHE A 553 8.97 -18.06 23.45
C PHE A 553 9.55 -16.94 24.34
N GLY A 554 9.43 -15.68 23.92
CA GLY A 554 9.98 -14.54 24.66
C GLY A 554 11.48 -14.36 24.45
N LYS A 555 12.28 -14.60 25.50
CA LYS A 555 13.74 -14.38 25.41
C LYS A 555 14.37 -15.46 24.54
N ILE A 556 14.91 -15.06 23.38
CA ILE A 556 15.57 -16.00 22.45
C ILE A 556 17.05 -16.29 22.80
N THR A 557 17.68 -15.45 23.62
CA THR A 557 19.10 -15.61 23.97
C THR A 557 19.31 -16.71 25.02
N GLY A 558 20.25 -17.61 24.75
CA GLY A 558 20.53 -18.78 25.59
C GLY A 558 19.75 -20.05 25.18
N HIS A 559 18.96 -19.96 24.11
CA HIS A 559 18.29 -21.10 23.50
C HIS A 559 19.02 -21.55 22.23
N HIS A 560 18.96 -22.86 21.99
CA HIS A 560 19.35 -23.49 20.74
C HIS A 560 18.09 -23.91 19.99
N TYR A 561 18.06 -23.63 18.70
CA TYR A 561 16.97 -23.97 17.80
C TYR A 561 17.47 -25.03 16.83
N LEU A 562 16.62 -26.00 16.51
CA LEU A 562 16.93 -26.95 15.43
C LEU A 562 16.97 -26.18 14.11
N THR A 563 17.70 -26.71 13.13
CA THR A 563 17.72 -26.13 11.79
C THR A 563 17.51 -27.20 10.75
N THR A 564 16.74 -26.87 9.71
CA THR A 564 16.50 -27.78 8.59
C THR A 564 17.80 -28.13 7.88
N HIS A 565 17.98 -29.40 7.53
CA HIS A 565 19.16 -29.82 6.77
C HIS A 565 19.15 -29.28 5.33
N LYS A 566 17.96 -29.03 4.76
CA LYS A 566 17.79 -28.69 3.35
C LYS A 566 18.13 -27.23 3.05
N ARG A 567 17.70 -26.29 3.91
CA ARG A 567 17.93 -24.84 3.71
C ARG A 567 18.50 -24.11 4.92
N HIS A 568 18.77 -24.81 6.02
CA HIS A 568 19.31 -24.21 7.26
C HIS A 568 18.37 -23.18 7.90
N HIS A 569 17.06 -23.29 7.68
CA HIS A 569 16.08 -22.49 8.40
C HIS A 569 15.89 -23.00 9.82
N ALA A 570 15.71 -22.10 10.78
CA ALA A 570 15.45 -22.47 12.17
C ALA A 570 14.03 -23.00 12.38
N LEU A 571 13.90 -23.97 13.28
CA LEU A 571 12.65 -24.59 13.75
C LEU A 571 12.38 -24.19 15.21
#